data_AF-A0A931NGU8-F1
#
_entry.id   AF-A0A931NGU8-F1
#
_cell.length_a   1.000
_cell.length_b   1.000
_cell.length_c   1.000
_cell.angle_alpha   90.00
_cell.angle_beta   90.00
_cell.angle_gamma   90.00
#
_symmetry.space_group_name_H-M   'P 1'
#
loop_
_entity.id
_entity.type
_entity.pdbx_description
1 polymer ?
#
loop_
_entity_poly.entity_id
_entity_poly.type
_entity_poly.pdbx_seq_one_letter_code
_entity_poly.pdbx_strand_id
1 'polypeptide(L)'
;MSKKLLLVDFENKQKVDLSRLDEGFRAIIFVGASQNPPKASRKQATAHRFSRVDFLKISGAGKNALDFHIAFELGRTFETAPDTQCFVLSGDKGFDPLLKHLNGSGMQCRRVESVDELAPAPVVATGVVGQIVCPHCRKASTIPHHGGHWCSNCGRFASPPDPSLLPSNRPEFRQSEQRHRNPFTRFMDAERARLNLPVCGWCHQQTDMTGGIYDDGEWMCGWCISAHAR
;
A
#
# COMPACT_ATOMS: atom_id res chain seq x y z
N MET A 1 -5.82 19.50 -1.50
CA MET A 1 -5.20 18.71 -2.59
C MET A 1 -4.39 17.59 -1.95
N SER A 2 -4.52 16.36 -2.44
CA SER A 2 -3.69 15.25 -1.96
C SER A 2 -2.23 15.48 -2.38
N LYS A 3 -1.32 15.51 -1.41
CA LYS A 3 0.11 15.66 -1.67
C LYS A 3 0.65 14.32 -2.17
N LYS A 4 1.43 14.33 -3.24
CA LYS A 4 2.04 13.13 -3.82
C LYS A 4 3.56 13.27 -3.78
N LEU A 5 4.25 12.26 -3.28
CA LEU A 5 5.70 12.21 -3.22
C LEU A 5 6.22 11.05 -4.06
N LEU A 6 7.15 11.32 -4.97
CA LEU A 6 7.85 10.33 -5.77
C LEU A 6 9.29 10.18 -5.29
N LEU A 7 9.65 9.02 -4.76
CA LEU A 7 11.01 8.67 -4.36
C LEU A 7 11.63 7.84 -5.47
N VAL A 8 12.68 8.36 -6.09
CA VAL A 8 13.32 7.76 -7.27
C VAL A 8 14.61 7.10 -6.87
N ASP A 9 14.69 5.79 -7.10
CA ASP A 9 15.92 5.02 -7.07
C ASP A 9 16.69 5.24 -8.38
N PHE A 10 17.70 6.12 -8.33
CA PHE A 10 18.50 6.45 -9.51
C PHE A 10 19.54 5.37 -9.86
N GLU A 11 19.85 4.44 -8.95
CA GLU A 11 20.69 3.27 -9.27
C GLU A 11 19.96 2.35 -10.23
N ASN A 12 18.67 2.10 -9.97
CA ASN A 12 17.84 1.25 -10.80
C ASN A 12 17.24 1.98 -12.01
N LYS A 13 16.79 3.23 -11.85
CA LYS A 13 16.04 4.00 -12.87
C LYS A 13 16.75 5.29 -13.25
N GLN A 14 17.72 5.20 -14.16
CA GLN A 14 18.56 6.33 -14.58
C GLN A 14 17.88 7.28 -15.60
N LYS A 15 16.79 6.86 -16.25
CA LYS A 15 16.04 7.66 -17.23
C LYS A 15 14.66 8.00 -16.66
N VAL A 16 14.55 9.16 -16.02
CA VAL A 16 13.30 9.62 -15.39
C VAL A 16 12.81 10.89 -16.07
N ASP A 17 11.65 10.80 -16.73
CA ASP A 17 10.96 11.94 -17.31
C ASP A 17 9.79 12.36 -16.41
N LEU A 18 10.02 13.37 -15.58
CA LEU A 18 9.02 13.91 -14.64
C LEU A 18 8.03 14.86 -15.32
N SER A 19 8.17 15.14 -16.62
CA SER A 19 7.30 16.10 -17.32
C SER A 19 5.83 15.70 -17.39
N ARG A 20 5.54 14.41 -17.16
CA ARG A 20 4.20 13.82 -17.20
C ARG A 20 3.45 13.93 -15.87
N LEU A 21 4.08 14.43 -14.82
CA LEU A 21 3.48 14.55 -13.49
C LEU A 21 2.80 15.91 -13.30
N ASP A 22 1.62 15.88 -12.67
CA ASP A 22 0.84 17.07 -12.32
C ASP A 22 1.53 17.92 -11.22
N GLU A 23 0.99 19.10 -10.92
CA GLU A 23 1.53 20.04 -9.91
C GLU A 23 1.49 19.53 -8.46
N GLY A 24 0.68 18.52 -8.17
CA GLY A 24 0.57 17.89 -6.85
C GLY A 24 1.70 16.92 -6.52
N PHE A 25 2.58 16.61 -7.47
CA PHE A 25 3.77 15.79 -7.26
C PHE A 25 4.99 16.61 -6.84
N ARG A 26 5.66 16.14 -5.79
CA ARG A 26 7.06 16.43 -5.46
C ARG A 26 7.88 15.17 -5.72
N ALA A 27 9.14 15.31 -6.14
CA ALA A 27 10.03 14.19 -6.33
C ALA A 27 11.33 14.36 -5.53
N ILE A 28 11.87 13.24 -5.03
CA ILE A 28 13.21 13.16 -4.44
C ILE A 28 13.96 12.10 -5.24
N ILE A 29 15.08 12.49 -5.84
CA ILE A 29 15.95 11.60 -6.62
C ILE A 29 17.15 11.22 -5.76
N PHE A 30 17.20 9.95 -5.37
CA PHE A 30 18.28 9.38 -4.57
C PHE A 30 19.40 8.95 -5.51
N VAL A 31 20.59 9.51 -5.34
CA VAL A 31 21.75 9.28 -6.19
C VAL A 31 22.80 8.50 -5.39
N GLY A 32 23.24 7.36 -5.92
CA GLY A 32 24.28 6.53 -5.30
C GLY A 32 25.59 7.30 -5.07
N ALA A 33 26.38 6.91 -4.07
CA ALA A 33 27.61 7.60 -3.71
C ALA A 33 28.62 7.66 -4.87
N SER A 34 28.71 6.57 -5.65
CA SER A 34 29.57 6.44 -6.84
C SER A 34 28.96 7.05 -8.11
N GLN A 35 27.69 7.46 -8.07
CA GLN A 35 27.00 8.05 -9.21
C GLN A 35 27.11 9.58 -9.18
N ASN A 36 27.08 10.17 -10.37
CA ASN A 36 26.93 11.61 -10.53
C ASN A 36 25.44 11.94 -10.64
N PRO A 37 24.97 13.01 -9.97
CA PRO A 37 23.61 13.48 -10.17
C PRO A 37 23.33 13.77 -11.65
N PRO A 38 22.09 13.62 -12.13
CA PRO A 38 21.68 14.04 -13.46
C PRO A 38 22.12 15.47 -13.75
N LYS A 39 22.76 15.69 -14.90
CA LYS A 39 23.10 17.05 -15.34
C LYS A 39 21.80 17.81 -15.62
N ALA A 40 21.59 18.93 -14.95
CA ALA A 40 20.45 19.80 -15.18
C ALA A 40 20.40 20.22 -16.67
N SER A 41 19.25 20.03 -17.32
CA SER A 41 19.06 20.40 -18.72
C SER A 41 19.10 21.94 -18.86
N ARG A 42 20.00 22.45 -19.72
CA ARG A 42 20.17 23.90 -19.99
C ARG A 42 19.04 24.53 -20.82
N LYS A 43 18.01 23.79 -21.19
CA LYS A 43 16.88 24.29 -21.98
C LYS A 43 15.87 25.00 -21.07
N GLN A 44 15.58 26.28 -21.32
CA GLN A 44 14.59 27.09 -20.56
C GLN A 44 13.22 26.39 -20.43
N ALA A 45 12.76 25.71 -21.48
CA ALA A 45 11.52 24.93 -21.48
C ALA A 45 11.51 23.73 -20.53
N THR A 46 12.67 23.34 -19.98
CA THR A 46 12.86 22.20 -19.06
C THR A 46 13.24 22.65 -17.65
N ALA A 47 13.65 23.92 -17.48
CA ALA A 47 14.23 24.43 -16.24
C ALA A 47 13.23 24.46 -15.07
N HIS A 48 11.95 24.75 -15.33
CA HIS A 48 10.89 24.73 -14.32
C HIS A 48 10.62 23.33 -13.75
N ARG A 49 11.05 22.26 -14.44
CA ARG A 49 10.83 20.85 -14.05
C ARG A 49 11.61 20.46 -12.79
N PHE A 50 12.64 21.22 -12.41
CA PHE A 50 13.46 20.95 -11.22
C PHE A 50 13.05 21.77 -9.99
N SER A 51 12.07 22.67 -10.08
CA SER A 51 11.58 23.44 -8.92
C SER A 51 10.92 22.57 -7.83
N ARG A 52 10.52 21.34 -8.18
CA ARG A 52 9.81 20.38 -7.33
C ARG A 52 10.59 19.06 -7.15
N VAL A 53 11.88 19.08 -7.47
CA VAL A 53 12.74 17.89 -7.50
C VAL A 53 13.95 18.14 -6.62
N ASP A 54 14.04 17.39 -5.53
CA ASP A 54 15.21 17.39 -4.67
C ASP A 54 16.17 16.28 -5.11
N PHE A 55 17.47 16.56 -5.14
CA PHE A 55 18.50 15.55 -5.38
C PHE A 55 19.16 15.21 -4.05
N LEU A 56 19.05 13.96 -3.63
CA LEU A 56 19.70 13.46 -2.42
C LEU A 56 20.82 12.50 -2.83
N LYS A 57 22.05 13.01 -2.85
CA LYS A 57 23.22 12.14 -3.03
C LYS A 57 23.59 11.51 -1.69
N ILE A 58 23.60 10.18 -1.66
CA ILE A 58 23.97 9.45 -0.43
C ILE A 58 25.49 9.46 -0.22
N SER A 59 25.91 9.47 1.04
CA SER A 59 27.31 9.32 1.43
C SER A 59 27.62 7.86 1.79
N GLY A 60 28.72 7.32 1.24
CA GLY A 60 29.15 5.95 1.51
C GLY A 60 28.61 4.94 0.49
N ALA A 61 29.42 3.92 0.21
CA ALA A 61 29.06 2.82 -0.68
C ALA A 61 28.80 1.57 0.16
N GLY A 62 27.68 0.92 -0.08
CA GLY A 62 27.28 -0.30 0.61
C GLY A 62 26.13 -0.97 -0.10
N LYS A 63 26.01 -2.29 0.04
CA LYS A 63 24.88 -3.03 -0.50
C LYS A 63 23.58 -2.47 0.09
N ASN A 64 22.63 -2.10 -0.75
CA ASN A 64 21.33 -1.52 -0.38
C ASN A 64 21.41 -0.17 0.36
N ALA A 65 22.57 0.52 0.33
CA ALA A 65 22.73 1.79 1.03
C ALA A 65 21.70 2.83 0.57
N LEU A 66 21.41 2.87 -0.73
CA LEU A 66 20.41 3.77 -1.30
C LEU A 66 18.99 3.40 -0.86
N ASP A 67 18.67 2.11 -0.82
CA ASP A 67 17.36 1.61 -0.38
C ASP A 67 17.04 2.02 1.06
N PHE A 68 18.04 1.98 1.95
CA PHE A 68 17.86 2.44 3.34
C PHE A 68 17.56 3.94 3.43
N HIS A 69 18.17 4.77 2.58
CA HIS A 69 17.84 6.20 2.54
C HIS A 69 16.42 6.44 2.02
N ILE A 70 15.98 5.67 1.03
CA ILE A 70 14.58 5.72 0.53
C ILE A 70 13.61 5.29 1.65
N ALA A 71 13.89 4.19 2.34
CA ALA A 71 13.06 3.68 3.43
C ALA A 71 12.97 4.70 4.59
N PHE A 72 14.09 5.33 4.94
CA PHE A 72 14.15 6.38 5.95
C PHE A 72 13.28 7.58 5.57
N GLU A 73 13.40 8.08 4.34
CA GLU A 73 12.64 9.25 3.90
C GLU A 73 11.14 8.95 3.77
N LEU A 74 10.76 7.72 3.41
CA LEU A 74 9.36 7.26 3.48
C LEU A 74 8.82 7.36 4.90
N GLY A 75 9.53 6.80 5.89
CA GLY A 75 9.12 6.85 7.29
C GLY A 75 8.97 8.28 7.79
N ARG A 76 9.97 9.13 7.56
CA ARG A 76 9.95 10.55 7.92
C ARG A 76 8.82 11.33 7.25
N THR A 77 8.49 11.00 5.99
CA THR A 77 7.37 11.62 5.28
C THR A 77 6.04 11.26 5.94
N PHE A 78 5.84 9.99 6.30
CA PHE A 78 4.60 9.57 6.95
C PHE A 78 4.46 10.09 8.39
N GLU A 79 5.57 10.26 9.10
CA GLU A 79 5.57 10.90 10.42
C GLU A 79 5.14 12.38 10.35
N THR A 80 5.66 13.12 9.37
CA THR A 80 5.43 14.58 9.25
C THR A 80 4.19 14.94 8.44
N ALA A 81 3.75 14.07 7.53
CA ALA A 81 2.65 14.29 6.60
C ALA A 81 1.95 12.96 6.23
N PRO A 82 1.17 12.37 7.16
CA PRO A 82 0.60 11.02 7.01
C PRO A 82 -0.37 10.86 5.83
N ASP A 83 -1.02 11.95 5.39
CA ASP A 83 -1.94 11.94 4.25
C ASP A 83 -1.23 11.94 2.88
N THR A 84 0.10 11.98 2.85
CA THR A 84 0.88 12.03 1.61
C THR A 84 0.86 10.67 0.91
N GLN A 85 0.47 10.64 -0.37
CA GLN A 85 0.61 9.44 -1.19
C GLN A 85 2.05 9.31 -1.67
N CYS A 86 2.72 8.23 -1.28
CA CYS A 86 4.13 8.00 -1.63
C CYS A 86 4.26 6.96 -2.74
N PHE A 87 5.18 7.20 -3.68
CA PHE A 87 5.45 6.32 -4.79
C PHE A 87 6.95 6.05 -4.86
N VAL A 88 7.36 4.78 -4.85
CA VAL A 88 8.77 4.41 -5.05
C VAL A 88 8.97 4.00 -6.50
N LEU A 89 9.76 4.77 -7.24
CA LEU A 89 10.16 4.44 -8.61
C LEU A 89 11.42 3.58 -8.58
N SER A 90 11.22 2.26 -8.57
CA SER A 90 12.29 1.27 -8.64
C SER A 90 11.78 -0.04 -9.25
N GLY A 91 12.66 -0.74 -9.96
CA GLY A 91 12.46 -2.12 -10.39
C GLY A 91 12.81 -3.15 -9.31
N ASP A 92 13.41 -2.73 -8.19
CA ASP A 92 13.72 -3.64 -7.10
C ASP A 92 12.46 -4.00 -6.29
N LYS A 93 12.20 -5.30 -6.16
CA LYS A 93 11.10 -5.84 -5.35
C LYS A 93 11.45 -5.90 -3.86
N GLY A 94 12.70 -5.60 -3.48
CA GLY A 94 13.15 -5.49 -2.09
C GLY A 94 12.33 -4.50 -1.25
N PHE A 95 11.71 -3.49 -1.87
CA PHE A 95 10.81 -2.54 -1.20
C PHE A 95 9.43 -3.11 -0.89
N ASP A 96 8.97 -4.16 -1.60
CA ASP A 96 7.58 -4.64 -1.52
C ASP A 96 7.15 -5.05 -0.09
N PRO A 97 7.98 -5.75 0.73
CA PRO A 97 7.65 -6.05 2.11
C PRO A 97 7.44 -4.81 2.98
N LEU A 98 8.29 -3.80 2.84
CA LEU A 98 8.18 -2.53 3.57
C LEU A 98 6.89 -1.80 3.18
N LEU A 99 6.64 -1.65 1.88
CA LEU A 99 5.44 -0.97 1.38
C LEU A 99 4.16 -1.69 1.83
N LYS A 100 4.15 -3.03 1.83
CA LYS A 100 3.03 -3.80 2.35
C LYS A 100 2.78 -3.53 3.84
N HIS A 101 3.84 -3.50 4.65
CA HIS A 101 3.74 -3.20 6.08
C HIS A 101 3.18 -1.79 6.34
N LEU A 102 3.68 -0.78 5.63
CA LEU A 102 3.21 0.61 5.74
C LEU A 102 1.74 0.73 5.33
N ASN A 103 1.33 0.12 4.21
CA ASN A 103 -0.07 0.11 3.79
C ASN A 103 -0.98 -0.61 4.79
N GLY A 104 -0.53 -1.72 5.40
CA GLY A 104 -1.26 -2.40 6.46
C GLY A 104 -1.49 -1.54 7.70
N SER A 105 -0.67 -0.51 7.89
CA SER A 105 -0.74 0.45 8.98
C SER A 105 -1.47 1.75 8.59
N GLY A 106 -2.14 1.78 7.43
CA GLY A 106 -3.00 2.89 6.99
C GLY A 106 -2.32 3.96 6.14
N MET A 107 -1.02 3.83 5.85
CA MET A 107 -0.30 4.75 4.97
C MET A 107 -0.58 4.43 3.49
N GLN A 108 -0.48 5.41 2.60
CA GLN A 108 -0.70 5.20 1.16
C GLN A 108 0.63 5.17 0.42
N CYS A 109 1.13 3.98 0.09
CA CYS A 109 2.35 3.85 -0.70
C CYS A 109 2.31 2.71 -1.72
N ARG A 110 3.03 2.84 -2.84
CA ARG A 110 3.24 1.74 -3.78
C ARG A 110 4.53 1.89 -4.57
N ARG A 111 5.04 0.77 -5.07
CA ARG A 111 6.13 0.75 -6.06
C ARG A 111 5.58 0.97 -7.46
N VAL A 112 6.34 1.65 -8.29
CA VAL A 112 6.12 1.80 -9.72
C VAL A 112 7.41 1.51 -10.47
N GLU A 113 7.30 0.97 -11.67
CA GLU A 113 8.46 0.70 -12.52
C GLU A 113 8.70 1.82 -13.53
N SER A 114 7.68 2.64 -13.78
CA SER A 114 7.72 3.78 -14.68
C SER A 114 6.90 4.96 -14.17
N VAL A 115 7.29 6.19 -14.55
CA VAL A 115 6.52 7.41 -14.26
C VAL A 115 5.16 7.40 -14.97
N ASP A 116 5.02 6.62 -16.03
CA ASP A 116 3.79 6.51 -16.83
C ASP A 116 2.63 5.88 -16.05
N GLU A 117 2.94 5.05 -15.05
CA GLU A 117 1.96 4.50 -14.11
C GLU A 117 1.43 5.54 -13.10
N LEU A 118 2.07 6.72 -13.03
CA LEU A 118 1.73 7.82 -12.13
C LEU A 118 1.09 9.00 -12.85
N ALA A 119 1.39 9.15 -14.15
CA ALA A 119 0.76 10.17 -14.97
C ALA A 119 -0.76 9.95 -14.93
N PRO A 120 -1.56 11.02 -14.79
CA PRO A 120 -2.98 10.90 -15.11
C PRO A 120 -3.01 10.41 -16.55
N ALA A 121 -3.50 9.18 -16.75
CA ALA A 121 -3.53 8.59 -18.06
C ALA A 121 -4.13 9.64 -19.01
N PRO A 122 -3.53 9.92 -20.19
CA PRO A 122 -4.35 10.45 -21.25
C PRO A 122 -5.52 9.47 -21.30
N VAL A 123 -6.73 9.98 -21.17
CA VAL A 123 -7.94 9.26 -21.53
C VAL A 123 -7.85 9.03 -23.04
N VAL A 124 -6.91 8.18 -23.45
CA VAL A 124 -7.10 7.29 -24.56
C VAL A 124 -8.25 6.46 -24.07
N ALA A 125 -9.44 6.86 -24.51
CA ALA A 125 -10.59 6.00 -24.55
C ALA A 125 -10.19 4.78 -25.39
N THR A 126 -9.46 3.85 -24.79
CA THR A 126 -9.67 2.45 -25.06
C THR A 126 -11.10 2.23 -24.62
N GLY A 127 -12.01 2.39 -25.58
CA GLY A 127 -13.38 1.97 -25.43
C GLY A 127 -13.37 0.51 -25.02
N VAL A 128 -13.43 0.27 -23.72
CA VAL A 128 -14.06 -0.93 -23.20
C VAL A 128 -15.54 -0.70 -23.48
N VAL A 129 -15.94 -1.04 -24.71
CA VAL A 129 -17.34 -1.12 -25.10
C VAL A 129 -17.98 -2.09 -24.10
N GLY A 130 -18.72 -1.55 -23.13
CA GLY A 130 -19.38 -2.33 -22.09
C GLY A 130 -19.21 -1.83 -20.64
N GLN A 131 -18.48 -0.74 -20.36
CA GLN A 131 -18.49 -0.17 -19.00
C GLN A 131 -19.85 0.45 -18.67
N ILE A 132 -20.64 -0.30 -17.89
CA ILE A 132 -21.93 0.16 -17.38
C ILE A 132 -21.66 1.20 -16.29
N VAL A 133 -22.18 2.41 -16.47
CA VAL A 133 -22.10 3.46 -15.45
C VAL A 133 -23.27 3.30 -14.49
N CYS A 134 -23.02 3.42 -13.19
CA CYS A 134 -24.10 3.32 -12.21
C CYS A 134 -25.08 4.52 -12.36
N PRO A 135 -26.40 4.30 -12.54
CA PRO A 135 -27.38 5.38 -12.67
C PRO A 135 -27.55 6.19 -11.37
N HIS A 136 -27.17 5.62 -10.21
CA HIS A 136 -27.34 6.27 -8.91
C HIS A 136 -26.18 7.20 -8.55
N CYS A 137 -24.93 6.74 -8.70
CA CYS A 137 -23.75 7.52 -8.30
C CYS A 137 -22.92 8.03 -9.48
N ARG A 138 -23.29 7.68 -10.71
CA ARG A 138 -22.63 8.06 -11.97
C ARG A 138 -21.15 7.69 -12.06
N LYS A 139 -20.68 6.77 -11.21
CA LYS A 139 -19.33 6.22 -11.29
C LYS A 139 -19.32 4.92 -12.09
N ALA A 140 -18.27 4.70 -12.88
CA ALA A 140 -17.99 3.46 -13.60
C ALA A 140 -17.40 2.40 -12.65
N SER A 141 -18.11 2.13 -11.55
CA SER A 141 -17.70 1.24 -10.48
C SER A 141 -18.68 0.07 -10.35
N THR A 142 -19.17 -0.46 -11.48
CA THR A 142 -20.11 -1.58 -11.51
C THR A 142 -19.41 -2.88 -11.85
N ILE A 143 -19.75 -3.95 -11.12
CA ILE A 143 -19.21 -5.29 -11.27
C ILE A 143 -20.37 -6.23 -11.66
N PRO A 144 -20.19 -7.13 -12.64
CA PRO A 144 -21.21 -8.13 -12.96
C PRO A 144 -21.55 -8.99 -11.74
N HIS A 145 -22.83 -9.17 -11.46
CA HIS A 145 -23.30 -9.94 -10.31
C HIS A 145 -24.63 -10.63 -10.64
N HIS A 146 -24.58 -11.94 -10.87
CA HIS A 146 -25.73 -12.81 -11.13
C HIS A 146 -26.66 -12.26 -12.23
N GLY A 147 -26.12 -11.95 -13.41
CA GLY A 147 -26.88 -11.39 -14.54
C GLY A 147 -27.20 -9.89 -14.45
N GLY A 148 -26.95 -9.26 -13.29
CA GLY A 148 -27.05 -7.82 -13.08
C GLY A 148 -25.69 -7.15 -12.88
N HIS A 149 -25.70 -5.89 -12.46
CA HIS A 149 -24.49 -5.09 -12.21
C HIS A 149 -24.56 -4.42 -10.84
N TRP A 150 -23.67 -4.79 -9.93
CA TRP A 150 -23.56 -4.21 -8.59
C TRP A 150 -22.57 -3.06 -8.55
N CYS A 151 -22.95 -1.91 -8.01
CA CYS A 151 -22.03 -0.78 -7.84
C CYS A 151 -21.28 -0.87 -6.51
N SER A 152 -19.96 -1.06 -6.55
CA SER A 152 -19.09 -1.09 -5.36
C SER A 152 -18.97 0.27 -4.66
N ASN A 153 -19.27 1.37 -5.35
CA ASN A 153 -19.18 2.71 -4.78
C ASN A 153 -20.42 3.11 -3.96
N CYS A 154 -21.63 2.80 -4.41
CA CYS A 154 -22.87 3.20 -3.70
C CYS A 154 -23.63 2.04 -3.06
N GLY A 155 -23.18 0.80 -3.27
CA GLY A 155 -23.83 -0.39 -2.71
C GLY A 155 -25.24 -0.62 -3.26
N ARG A 156 -25.48 -0.28 -4.53
CA ARG A 156 -26.77 -0.52 -5.22
C ARG A 156 -26.54 -1.20 -6.56
N PHE A 157 -27.53 -1.96 -7.00
CA PHE A 157 -27.55 -2.50 -8.35
C PHE A 157 -27.78 -1.39 -9.38
N ALA A 158 -26.83 -1.25 -10.32
CA ALA A 158 -26.99 -0.45 -11.51
C ALA A 158 -27.95 -1.11 -12.52
N SER A 159 -27.94 -2.44 -12.58
CA SER A 159 -29.00 -3.25 -13.17
C SER A 159 -29.32 -4.41 -12.22
N PRO A 160 -30.60 -4.72 -11.98
CA PRO A 160 -30.99 -5.78 -11.04
C PRO A 160 -30.42 -7.14 -11.48
N PRO A 161 -30.10 -8.04 -10.53
CA PRO A 161 -29.67 -9.40 -10.84
C PRO A 161 -30.84 -10.22 -11.39
N ASP A 162 -30.53 -11.22 -12.21
CA ASP A 162 -31.48 -12.22 -12.67
C ASP A 162 -31.89 -13.10 -11.48
N PRO A 163 -33.19 -13.13 -11.10
CA PRO A 163 -33.68 -13.94 -9.98
C PRO A 163 -33.38 -15.43 -10.13
N SER A 164 -33.29 -15.96 -11.35
CA SER A 164 -32.99 -17.39 -11.58
C SER A 164 -31.54 -17.76 -11.28
N LEU A 165 -30.63 -16.78 -11.34
CA LEU A 165 -29.21 -16.96 -11.06
C LEU A 165 -28.87 -16.78 -9.58
N LEU A 166 -29.80 -16.24 -8.77
CA LEU A 166 -29.57 -16.02 -7.35
C LEU A 166 -29.40 -17.35 -6.61
N PRO A 167 -28.32 -17.53 -5.81
CA PRO A 167 -28.14 -18.71 -4.99
C PRO A 167 -29.33 -18.96 -4.07
N SER A 168 -29.95 -17.89 -3.55
CA SER A 168 -31.12 -17.98 -2.66
C SER A 168 -32.36 -18.62 -3.27
N ASN A 169 -32.47 -18.60 -4.60
CA ASN A 169 -33.62 -19.10 -5.34
C ASN A 169 -33.38 -20.51 -5.89
N ARG A 170 -32.20 -21.09 -5.68
CA ARG A 170 -31.92 -22.48 -6.05
C ARG A 170 -32.58 -23.42 -5.03
N PRO A 171 -33.21 -24.53 -5.47
CA PRO A 171 -33.89 -25.46 -4.57
C PRO A 171 -32.96 -26.12 -3.52
N GLU A 172 -31.66 -26.14 -3.79
CA GLU A 172 -30.62 -26.66 -2.90
C GLU A 172 -30.17 -25.66 -1.82
N PHE A 173 -30.58 -24.39 -1.92
CA PHE A 173 -30.18 -23.36 -0.99
C PHE A 173 -30.93 -23.53 0.34
N ARG A 174 -30.24 -24.14 1.31
CA ARG A 174 -30.59 -24.02 2.72
C ARG A 174 -29.92 -22.77 3.28
N GLN A 175 -30.72 -21.82 3.74
CA GLN A 175 -30.22 -20.79 4.66
C GLN A 175 -29.59 -21.52 5.85
N SER A 176 -28.28 -21.34 6.05
CA SER A 176 -27.60 -21.92 7.20
C SER A 176 -28.06 -21.17 8.45
N GLU A 177 -29.18 -21.58 9.06
CA GLU A 177 -29.55 -21.16 10.42
C GLU A 177 -28.45 -21.53 11.45
N GLN A 178 -27.42 -22.28 11.03
CA GLN A 178 -26.36 -22.82 11.85
C GLN A 178 -25.15 -21.91 12.12
N ARG A 179 -25.04 -20.70 11.52
CA ARG A 179 -23.89 -19.83 11.84
C ARG A 179 -23.90 -19.27 13.26
N HIS A 180 -25.02 -19.32 13.98
CA HIS A 180 -25.11 -18.89 15.37
C HIS A 180 -25.03 -20.03 16.40
N ARG A 181 -24.75 -21.28 15.98
CA ARG A 181 -24.81 -22.44 16.89
C ARG A 181 -23.68 -23.46 16.79
N ASN A 182 -22.53 -23.13 16.23
CA ASN A 182 -21.39 -24.05 16.28
C ASN A 182 -20.22 -23.51 17.13
N PRO A 183 -20.11 -23.92 18.41
CA PRO A 183 -19.00 -23.52 19.28
C PRO A 183 -17.63 -23.97 18.74
N PHE A 184 -17.56 -25.05 17.96
CA PHE A 184 -16.31 -25.70 17.55
C PHE A 184 -15.50 -24.92 16.51
N THR A 185 -16.12 -24.15 15.61
CA THR A 185 -15.37 -23.34 14.62
C THR A 185 -14.67 -22.15 15.25
N ARG A 186 -15.16 -21.68 16.42
CA ARG A 186 -14.51 -20.61 17.18
C ARG A 186 -13.23 -21.09 17.89
N PHE A 187 -13.11 -22.39 18.17
CA PHE A 187 -11.93 -22.96 18.81
C PHE A 187 -10.76 -23.13 17.83
N MET A 188 -10.98 -23.66 16.62
CA MET A 188 -9.88 -23.93 15.68
C MET A 188 -9.23 -22.68 15.10
N ASP A 189 -10.01 -21.62 14.80
CA ASP A 189 -9.45 -20.35 14.33
C ASP A 189 -8.72 -19.59 15.45
N ALA A 190 -9.18 -19.72 16.70
CA ALA A 190 -8.47 -19.20 17.87
C ALA A 190 -7.21 -20.01 18.19
N GLU A 191 -7.21 -21.33 18.00
CA GLU A 191 -6.03 -22.19 18.18
C GLU A 191 -4.97 -21.93 17.11
N ARG A 192 -5.36 -21.76 15.83
CA ARG A 192 -4.41 -21.37 14.77
C ARG A 192 -3.80 -19.99 14.99
N ALA A 193 -4.58 -19.05 15.52
CA ALA A 193 -4.06 -17.74 15.91
C ALA A 193 -3.13 -17.83 17.14
N ARG A 194 -3.40 -18.71 18.10
CA ARG A 194 -2.54 -18.97 19.28
C ARG A 194 -1.22 -19.65 18.92
N LEU A 195 -1.23 -20.60 17.98
CA LEU A 195 -0.04 -21.40 17.59
C LEU A 195 1.13 -20.57 17.03
N ASN A 196 0.89 -19.34 16.57
CA ASN A 196 1.93 -18.44 16.05
C ASN A 196 2.21 -17.23 16.95
N LEU A 197 1.69 -17.20 18.18
CA LEU A 197 2.03 -16.14 19.13
C LEU A 197 3.41 -16.40 19.76
N PRO A 198 4.24 -15.36 19.93
CA PRO A 198 5.51 -15.50 20.63
C PRO A 198 5.28 -15.92 22.08
N VAL A 199 6.28 -16.61 22.65
CA VAL A 199 6.27 -17.09 24.04
C VAL A 199 7.10 -16.15 24.89
N CYS A 200 6.51 -15.61 25.96
CA CYS A 200 7.19 -14.66 26.84
C CYS A 200 8.32 -15.37 27.58
N GLY A 201 9.54 -14.84 27.53
CA GLY A 201 10.70 -15.38 28.24
C GLY A 201 10.53 -15.40 29.77
N TRP A 202 9.59 -14.61 30.30
CA TRP A 202 9.40 -14.44 31.74
C TRP A 202 8.21 -15.23 32.31
N CYS A 203 7.02 -15.12 31.71
CA CYS A 203 5.85 -15.89 32.17
C CYS A 203 5.57 -17.16 31.35
N HIS A 204 6.34 -17.39 30.28
CA HIS A 204 6.21 -18.53 29.38
C HIS A 204 4.82 -18.71 28.75
N GLN A 205 4.01 -17.64 28.73
CA GLN A 205 2.70 -17.64 28.07
C GLN A 205 2.82 -17.18 26.61
N GLN A 206 2.00 -17.77 25.75
CA GLN A 206 1.76 -17.27 24.40
C GLN A 206 0.83 -16.06 24.46
N THR A 207 1.33 -14.88 24.12
CA THR A 207 0.51 -13.66 24.08
C THR A 207 0.82 -12.87 22.82
N ASP A 208 -0.08 -11.96 22.46
CA ASP A 208 0.24 -11.00 21.40
C ASP A 208 1.37 -10.06 21.85
N MET A 209 2.02 -9.42 20.88
CA MET A 209 3.18 -8.55 21.11
C MET A 209 2.80 -7.16 21.65
N THR A 210 1.52 -6.91 21.95
CA THR A 210 1.05 -5.59 22.37
C THR A 210 1.63 -5.23 23.73
N GLY A 211 2.30 -4.08 23.79
CA GLY A 211 2.90 -3.56 25.02
C GLY A 211 4.10 -4.37 25.53
N GLY A 212 4.62 -5.33 24.76
CA GLY A 212 5.82 -6.09 25.11
C GLY A 212 7.12 -5.40 24.71
N ILE A 213 8.25 -5.89 25.24
CA ILE A 213 9.61 -5.45 24.93
C ILE A 213 10.45 -6.65 24.52
N TYR A 214 11.45 -6.44 23.67
CA TYR A 214 12.43 -7.45 23.30
C TYR A 214 13.79 -6.97 23.80
N ASP A 215 14.41 -7.73 24.69
CA ASP A 215 15.67 -7.35 25.34
C ASP A 215 16.58 -8.58 25.51
N ASP A 216 17.89 -8.41 25.30
CA ASP A 216 18.91 -9.47 25.38
C ASP A 216 18.56 -10.81 24.68
N GLY A 217 17.82 -10.76 23.58
CA GLY A 217 17.45 -11.95 22.81
C GLY A 217 16.13 -12.60 23.24
N GLU A 218 15.48 -12.11 24.29
CA GLU A 218 14.21 -12.62 24.81
C GLU A 218 13.07 -11.62 24.66
N TRP A 219 11.86 -12.12 24.39
CA TRP A 219 10.64 -11.30 24.37
C TRP A 219 9.94 -11.32 25.73
N MET A 220 9.56 -10.16 26.25
CA MET A 220 8.79 -10.01 27.48
C MET A 220 7.43 -9.35 27.18
N CYS A 221 6.34 -9.94 27.65
CA CYS A 221 4.98 -9.43 27.40
C CYS A 221 4.64 -8.21 28.27
N GLY A 222 3.71 -7.38 27.82
CA GLY A 222 3.35 -6.13 28.52
C GLY A 222 2.81 -6.30 29.94
N TRP A 223 2.23 -7.46 30.24
CA TRP A 223 1.82 -7.81 31.61
C TRP A 223 3.01 -8.03 32.54
N CYS A 224 4.04 -8.76 32.10
CA CYS A 224 5.27 -8.95 32.86
C CYS A 224 6.00 -7.62 33.10
N ILE A 225 6.06 -6.77 32.07
CA ILE A 225 6.62 -5.41 32.18
C ILE A 225 5.85 -4.62 33.24
N SER A 226 4.53 -4.59 33.16
CA SER A 226 3.68 -3.86 34.11
C SER A 226 3.76 -4.40 35.54
N ALA A 227 4.01 -5.72 35.69
CA ALA A 227 4.17 -6.37 36.98
C ALA A 227 5.56 -6.14 37.61
N HIS A 228 6.60 -5.96 36.80
CA HIS A 228 7.99 -5.76 37.24
C HIS A 228 8.46 -4.30 37.20
N ALA A 229 7.68 -3.39 36.61
CA ALA A 229 7.90 -1.95 36.68
C ALA A 229 7.46 -1.32 38.02
N ARG A 230 7.27 -2.13 39.08
CA ARG A 230 6.95 -1.69 40.44
C ARG A 230 8.13 -1.87 41.39
#